data_AF-A0A0F8AE81-F1
#
_entry.id   AF-A0A0F8AE81-F1
#
_cell.length_a   1.000
_cell.length_b   1.000
_cell.length_c   1.000
_cell.angle_alpha   90.00
_cell.angle_beta   90.00
_cell.angle_gamma   90.00
#
_symmetry.space_group_name_H-M   'P 1'
#
loop_
_entity.id
_entity.type
_entity.pdbx_description
1 polymer ?
#
loop_
_entity_poly.entity_id
_entity_poly.type
_entity_poly.pdbx_seq_one_letter_code
_entity_poly.pdbx_strand_id
1 'polypeptide(L)'
;MSQVNAEFHRITTVNLEAKFMFKLDHYTPKLLAIFQAKKGAAAERHRAEMNILLQSGISIDKTREVVIRCLIDHLGEDVGALIKEFEPVSTVDEFERHEMTEGQGVVRYENEDEYEEWVQFSE
;
A
#
# COMPACT_ATOMS: atom_id res chain seq x y z
N MET A 1 -27.20 8.77 14.99
CA MET A 1 -26.60 7.89 13.96
C MET A 1 -26.42 8.59 12.61
N SER A 2 -27.37 9.40 12.11
CA SER A 2 -27.27 10.01 10.77
C SER A 2 -26.08 10.96 10.56
N GLN A 3 -25.73 11.77 11.56
CA GLN A 3 -24.62 12.72 11.45
C GLN A 3 -23.24 12.02 11.47
N VAL A 4 -23.10 10.96 12.26
CA VAL A 4 -21.90 10.10 12.27
C VAL A 4 -21.75 9.40 10.92
N ASN A 5 -22.83 8.86 10.37
CA ASN A 5 -22.80 8.21 9.05
C ASN A 5 -22.51 9.21 7.92
N ALA A 6 -23.02 10.44 8.00
CA ALA A 6 -22.75 11.49 7.03
C ALA A 6 -21.28 11.96 7.08
N GLU A 7 -20.69 12.12 8.27
CA GLU A 7 -19.27 12.44 8.40
C GLU A 7 -18.38 11.26 7.98
N PHE A 8 -18.79 10.03 8.29
CA PHE A 8 -18.10 8.83 7.79
C PHE A 8 -18.14 8.79 6.25
N HIS A 9 -19.30 9.02 5.64
CA HIS A 9 -19.44 9.12 4.18
C HIS A 9 -18.61 10.25 3.59
N ARG A 10 -18.56 11.41 4.24
CA ARG A 10 -17.78 12.55 3.76
C ARG A 10 -16.26 12.29 3.85
N ILE A 11 -15.81 11.51 4.83
CA ILE A 11 -14.43 11.04 4.94
C ILE A 11 -14.12 9.97 3.90
N THR A 12 -15.04 9.03 3.65
CA THR A 12 -14.83 7.92 2.70
C THR A 12 -15.09 8.28 1.22
N THR A 13 -15.86 9.33 0.93
CA THR A 13 -16.07 9.84 -0.45
C THR A 13 -14.95 10.75 -0.94
N VAL A 14 -14.07 11.20 -0.04
CA VAL A 14 -12.82 11.83 -0.45
C VAL A 14 -11.90 10.72 -0.94
N ASN A 15 -11.36 10.86 -2.16
CA ASN A 15 -10.24 10.04 -2.58
C ASN A 15 -9.03 10.40 -1.70
N LEU A 16 -8.92 9.70 -0.56
CA LEU A 16 -7.96 9.99 0.49
C LEU A 16 -6.54 9.86 -0.02
N GLU A 17 -6.29 8.89 -0.90
CA GLU A 17 -5.00 8.70 -1.55
C GLU A 17 -4.64 9.92 -2.40
N ALA A 18 -5.51 10.33 -3.34
CA ALA A 18 -5.25 11.50 -4.18
C ALA A 18 -5.08 12.78 -3.35
N LYS A 19 -5.91 12.96 -2.31
CA LYS A 19 -5.81 14.13 -1.41
C LYS A 19 -4.53 14.10 -0.59
N PHE A 20 -4.13 12.92 -0.10
CA PHE A 20 -2.89 12.72 0.64
C PHE A 20 -1.70 13.01 -0.25
N MET A 21 -1.62 12.41 -1.45
CA MET A 21 -0.53 12.65 -2.40
C MET A 21 -0.44 14.12 -2.79
N PHE A 22 -1.57 14.78 -3.06
CA PHE A 22 -1.59 16.21 -3.35
C PHE A 22 -1.04 17.04 -2.18
N LYS A 23 -1.45 16.75 -0.94
CA LYS A 23 -0.96 17.46 0.24
C LYS A 23 0.50 17.16 0.55
N LEU A 24 0.93 15.92 0.34
CA LEU A 24 2.31 15.49 0.48
C LEU A 24 3.19 16.30 -0.46
N ASP A 25 2.87 16.31 -1.76
CA ASP A 25 3.61 17.08 -2.78
C ASP A 25 3.63 18.58 -2.46
N HIS A 26 2.48 19.14 -2.06
CA HIS A 26 2.37 20.54 -1.69
C HIS A 26 3.31 20.93 -0.53
N TYR A 27 3.47 20.05 0.46
CA TYR A 27 4.31 20.32 1.63
C TYR A 27 5.74 19.78 1.52
N THR A 28 6.06 18.97 0.51
CA THR A 28 7.39 18.39 0.26
C THR A 28 8.53 19.40 0.40
N PRO A 29 8.51 20.60 -0.23
CA PRO A 29 9.60 21.55 -0.10
C PRO A 29 9.87 21.98 1.36
N LYS A 30 8.79 22.17 2.14
CA LYS A 30 8.89 22.56 3.56
C LYS A 30 9.38 21.40 4.43
N LEU A 31 8.91 20.18 4.16
CA LEU A 31 9.36 18.98 4.86
C LEU A 31 10.85 18.73 4.65
N LEU A 32 11.33 18.83 3.40
CA LEU A 32 12.76 18.70 3.08
C LEU A 32 13.60 19.73 3.82
N ALA A 33 13.16 20.99 3.88
CA ALA A 33 13.86 22.03 4.65
C ALA A 33 13.94 21.69 6.15
N ILE A 34 12.86 21.16 6.75
CA ILE A 34 12.84 20.70 8.15
C ILE A 34 13.83 19.54 8.34
N PHE A 35 13.85 18.58 7.42
CA PHE A 35 14.75 17.42 7.49
C PHE A 35 16.22 17.81 7.36
N GLN A 36 16.53 18.78 6.50
CA GLN A 36 17.89 19.32 6.32
C GLN A 36 18.37 20.13 7.53
N ALA A 37 17.46 20.80 8.25
CA ALA A 37 17.79 21.57 9.44
C ALA A 37 18.05 20.70 10.70
N LYS A 38 17.67 19.41 10.66
CA LYS A 38 17.85 18.46 11.76
C LYS A 38 19.36 18.25 12.02
N LYS A 39 19.73 17.95 13.27
CA LYS A 39 21.12 17.70 13.69
C LYS A 39 21.27 16.34 14.38
N GLY A 40 22.50 15.86 14.51
CA GLY A 40 22.81 14.60 15.21
C GLY A 40 22.50 13.35 14.39
N ALA A 41 22.38 12.19 15.06
CA ALA A 41 22.24 10.89 14.40
C ALA A 41 21.04 10.80 13.44
N ALA A 42 19.93 11.48 13.75
CA ALA A 42 18.77 11.52 12.87
C ALA A 42 19.01 12.34 11.59
N ALA A 43 19.89 13.34 11.64
CA ALA A 43 20.27 14.11 10.45
C ALA A 43 21.04 13.26 9.45
N GLU A 44 21.95 12.39 9.92
CA GLU A 44 22.70 11.49 9.05
C GLU A 44 21.78 10.48 8.34
N ARG A 45 20.79 9.92 9.07
CA ARG A 45 19.78 9.03 8.47
C ARG A 45 18.97 9.74 7.39
N HIS A 46 18.45 10.94 7.70
CA HIS A 46 17.71 11.75 6.72
C HIS A 46 18.58 12.13 5.51
N ARG A 47 19.85 12.47 5.73
CA ARG A 47 20.79 12.85 4.66
C ARG A 47 21.03 11.68 3.71
N ALA A 48 21.18 10.46 4.21
CA ALA A 48 21.33 9.27 3.38
C ALA A 48 20.14 9.07 2.44
N GLU A 49 18.91 9.18 2.96
CA GLU A 49 17.67 9.07 2.18
C GLU A 49 17.53 10.23 1.16
N MET A 50 17.78 11.47 1.59
CA MET A 50 17.64 12.65 0.72
C MET A 50 18.69 12.71 -0.39
N ASN A 51 19.84 12.05 -0.27
CA ASN A 51 20.84 12.00 -1.34
C ASN A 51 20.29 11.36 -2.62
N ILE A 52 19.29 10.48 -2.52
CA ILE A 52 18.61 9.87 -3.67
C ILE A 52 17.99 10.96 -4.55
N LEU A 53 17.49 12.05 -3.95
CA LEU A 53 16.83 13.16 -4.66
C LEU A 53 17.80 14.03 -5.49
N LEU A 54 19.11 13.86 -5.32
CA LEU A 54 20.13 14.57 -6.11
C LEU A 54 20.34 13.95 -7.50
N GLN A 55 19.78 12.77 -7.75
CA GLN A 55 19.88 12.09 -9.04
C GLN A 55 18.99 12.77 -10.09
N SER A 56 19.46 12.86 -11.33
CA SER A 56 18.66 13.41 -12.43
C SER A 56 17.52 12.45 -12.80
N GLY A 57 16.33 12.99 -13.09
CA GLY A 57 15.19 12.19 -13.55
C GLY A 57 14.46 11.41 -12.46
N ILE A 58 14.63 11.79 -11.18
CA ILE A 58 13.87 11.21 -10.07
C ILE A 58 12.37 11.37 -10.30
N SER A 59 11.63 10.27 -10.17
CA SER A 59 10.18 10.27 -10.29
C SER A 59 9.52 10.95 -9.08
N ILE A 60 8.30 11.43 -9.28
CA ILE A 60 7.49 11.98 -8.17
C ILE A 60 7.25 10.93 -7.09
N ASP A 61 7.03 9.67 -7.47
CA ASP A 61 6.80 8.59 -6.50
C ASP A 61 8.03 8.30 -5.66
N LYS A 62 9.23 8.35 -6.26
CA LYS A 62 10.47 8.19 -5.50
C LYS A 62 10.71 9.37 -4.56
N THR A 63 10.32 10.57 -4.97
CA THR A 63 10.35 11.76 -4.09
C THR A 63 9.42 11.58 -2.90
N ARG A 64 8.18 11.14 -3.13
CA ARG A 64 7.18 10.87 -2.09
C ARG A 64 7.66 9.80 -1.11
N GLU A 65 8.26 8.72 -1.61
CA GLU A 65 8.81 7.64 -0.79
C GLU A 65 9.86 8.18 0.20
N VAL A 66 10.83 8.96 -0.28
CA VAL A 66 11.90 9.55 0.56
C VAL A 66 11.30 10.47 1.62
N VAL A 67 10.31 11.30 1.26
CA VAL A 67 9.65 12.21 2.19
C VAL A 67 8.90 11.43 3.28
N ILE A 68 8.19 10.36 2.93
CA ILE A 68 7.46 9.53 3.89
C ILE A 68 8.42 8.83 4.85
N ARG A 69 9.52 8.23 4.35
CA ARG A 69 10.55 7.60 5.20
C ARG A 69 11.14 8.59 6.20
N CYS A 70 11.52 9.78 5.73
CA CYS A 70 12.01 10.84 6.61
C CYS A 70 10.95 11.31 7.61
N LEU A 71 9.68 11.37 7.22
CA LEU A 71 8.60 11.78 8.12
C LEU A 71 8.39 10.78 9.25
N ILE A 72 8.39 9.48 8.95
CA ILE A 72 8.25 8.40 9.94
C ILE A 72 9.41 8.46 10.96
N ASP A 73 10.66 8.54 10.51
CA ASP A 73 11.81 8.71 11.41
C ASP A 73 11.71 10.03 12.21
N HIS A 74 11.20 11.10 11.59
CA HIS A 74 11.01 12.37 12.27
C HIS A 74 10.00 12.31 13.42
N LEU A 75 8.96 11.48 13.29
CA LEU A 75 7.95 11.26 14.33
C LEU A 75 8.41 10.26 15.40
N GLY A 76 9.59 9.66 15.24
CA GLY A 76 10.12 8.65 16.15
C GLY A 76 9.48 7.28 15.99
N GLU A 77 8.83 7.05 14.85
CA GLU A 77 8.17 5.80 14.51
C GLU A 77 9.14 4.84 13.78
N ASP A 78 8.86 3.54 13.84
CA ASP A 78 9.67 2.54 13.15
C ASP A 78 9.23 2.37 11.69
N VAL A 79 10.14 2.69 10.77
CA VAL A 79 9.93 2.57 9.33
C VAL A 79 9.64 1.12 8.93
N GLY A 80 10.29 0.13 9.55
CA GLY A 80 10.09 -1.29 9.20
C GLY A 80 8.73 -1.84 9.65
N ALA A 81 8.12 -1.22 10.67
CA ALA A 81 6.77 -1.56 11.12
C ALA A 81 5.69 -0.97 10.19
N LEU A 82 5.95 0.21 9.61
CA LEU A 82 4.98 0.99 8.83
C LEU A 82 5.06 0.77 7.32
N ILE A 83 6.27 0.53 6.79
CA ILE A 83 6.50 0.29 5.37
C ILE A 83 6.92 -1.17 5.22
N LYS A 84 6.12 -1.93 4.47
CA LYS A 84 6.41 -3.31 4.11
C LYS A 84 6.50 -3.43 2.59
N GLU A 85 7.43 -4.26 2.13
CA GLU A 85 7.44 -4.65 0.73
C GLU A 85 6.21 -5.51 0.44
N PHE A 86 5.61 -5.30 -0.73
CA PHE A 86 4.52 -6.15 -1.17
C PHE A 86 5.10 -7.53 -1.51
N GLU A 87 4.89 -8.50 -0.63
CA GLU A 87 5.14 -9.90 -0.94
C GLU A 87 3.95 -10.41 -1.76
N PRO A 88 4.13 -10.77 -3.05
CA PRO A 88 3.06 -11.38 -3.81
C PRO A 88 2.68 -12.68 -3.10
N VAL A 89 1.46 -12.75 -2.58
CA VAL A 89 0.88 -14.01 -2.14
C VAL A 89 0.97 -14.95 -3.32
N SER A 90 1.77 -16.01 -3.22
CA SER A 90 1.72 -17.09 -4.19
C SER A 90 0.31 -17.67 -4.09
N THR A 91 -0.57 -17.27 -5.01
CA THR A 91 -1.99 -17.63 -5.08
C THR A 91 -2.24 -19.13 -5.23
N VAL A 92 -1.18 -19.93 -5.27
CA VAL A 92 -1.23 -21.38 -5.40
C VAL A 92 -1.46 -22.08 -4.05
N ASP A 93 -1.08 -21.49 -2.92
CA ASP A 93 -1.08 -22.20 -1.61
C ASP A 93 -2.32 -21.95 -0.73
N GLU A 94 -3.09 -20.89 -0.98
CA GLU A 94 -4.27 -20.54 -0.16
C GLU A 94 -5.62 -20.94 -0.79
N PHE A 95 -5.71 -21.04 -2.13
CA PHE A 95 -6.91 -21.55 -2.79
C PHE A 95 -7.13 -23.05 -2.52
N GLU A 96 -6.06 -23.85 -2.51
CA GLU A 96 -6.18 -25.30 -2.29
C GLU A 96 -6.62 -25.68 -0.87
N ARG A 97 -6.46 -24.79 0.12
CA ARG A 97 -6.77 -25.10 1.53
C ARG A 97 -8.22 -24.79 1.93
N HIS A 98 -8.97 -24.04 1.12
CA HIS A 98 -10.36 -23.66 1.45
C HIS A 98 -11.45 -24.37 0.61
N GLU A 99 -11.12 -25.11 -0.44
CA GLU A 99 -12.12 -25.88 -1.23
C GLU A 99 -12.34 -27.34 -0.77
N MET A 100 -11.62 -27.82 0.24
CA MET A 100 -11.72 -29.23 0.67
C MET A 100 -12.71 -29.50 1.82
N THR A 101 -13.81 -28.75 1.94
CA THR A 101 -14.85 -29.06 2.95
C THR A 101 -16.30 -29.12 2.50
N GLU A 102 -16.67 -28.81 1.27
CA GLU A 102 -18.07 -28.97 0.83
C GLU A 102 -18.18 -29.62 -0.56
N GLY A 103 -18.68 -30.86 -0.59
CA GLY A 103 -19.41 -31.47 -1.70
C GLY A 103 -18.72 -31.53 -3.07
N GLN A 104 -18.25 -32.73 -3.45
CA GLN A 104 -17.58 -33.01 -4.72
C GLN A 104 -18.34 -32.49 -5.96
N GLY A 105 -17.70 -31.61 -6.72
CA GLY A 105 -18.04 -31.24 -8.10
C GLY A 105 -16.76 -30.86 -8.85
N VAL A 106 -16.59 -31.31 -10.10
CA VAL A 106 -15.42 -30.97 -10.92
C VAL A 106 -15.87 -29.97 -11.99
N VAL A 107 -15.39 -28.72 -11.89
CA VAL A 107 -15.62 -27.70 -12.93
C VAL A 107 -14.55 -27.86 -14.02
N ARG A 108 -14.98 -28.00 -15.28
CA ARG A 108 -14.08 -28.02 -16.45
C ARG A 108 -14.17 -26.70 -17.20
N TYR A 109 -13.03 -26.12 -17.55
CA TYR A 109 -12.94 -24.91 -18.36
C TYR A 109 -12.61 -25.27 -19.81
N GLU A 110 -13.50 -24.93 -20.75
CA GLU A 110 -13.15 -24.81 -22.16
C GLU A 110 -13.59 -23.43 -22.67
N ASN A 111 -12.63 -22.50 -22.74
CA ASN A 111 -12.74 -21.14 -23.29
C ASN A 111 -13.77 -20.22 -22.59
N GLU A 112 -13.28 -19.32 -21.71
CA GLU A 112 -13.86 -18.10 -21.10
C GLU A 112 -15.35 -18.06 -20.65
N ASP A 113 -16.16 -19.08 -20.89
CA ASP A 113 -17.55 -19.18 -20.45
C ASP A 113 -17.67 -20.28 -19.38
N GLU A 114 -18.09 -19.89 -18.17
CA GLU A 114 -18.40 -20.80 -17.06
C GLU A 114 -19.65 -21.63 -17.36
N TYR A 115 -19.52 -22.96 -17.31
CA TYR A 115 -20.66 -23.88 -17.22
C TYR A 115 -20.43 -24.87 -16.09
N GLU A 116 -21.34 -24.89 -15.11
CA GLU A 116 -21.36 -25.92 -14.07
C GLU A 116 -22.06 -27.18 -14.61
N GLU A 117 -21.31 -28.27 -14.80
CA GLU A 117 -21.87 -29.58 -15.10
C GLU A 117 -21.74 -30.50 -13.88
N TRP A 118 -22.88 -30.91 -13.32
CA TRP A 118 -22.94 -31.83 -12.18
C TRP A 118 -22.73 -33.27 -12.66
N VAL A 119 -21.50 -33.78 -12.54
CA VAL A 119 -21.22 -35.20 -12.78
C VAL A 119 -21.54 -36.00 -11.52
N GLN A 120 -22.66 -36.74 -11.53
CA GLN A 120 -22.94 -37.75 -10.52
C GLN A 120 -22.09 -39.01 -10.79
N PHE A 121 -21.21 -39.35 -9.85
CA PHE A 121 -20.52 -40.64 -9.87
C PHE A 121 -21.47 -41.71 -9.32
N SER A 122 -21.79 -42.72 -10.13
CA SER A 122 -22.45 -43.94 -9.65
C SER A 122 -21.44 -44.80 -8.90
N GLU A 123 -21.87 -45.39 -7.77
CA GLU A 123 -21.10 -46.34 -6.94
C GLU A 123 -20.45 -47.50 -7.72
#